data_AF-A0AAD7SFN9-F1
#
_entry.id   AF-A0AAD7SFN9-F1
#
_cell.length_a   1.000
_cell.length_b   1.000
_cell.length_c   1.000
_cell.angle_alpha   90.00
_cell.angle_beta   90.00
_cell.angle_gamma   90.00
#
_symmetry.space_group_name_H-M   'P 1'
#
loop_
_entity.id
_entity.type
_entity.pdbx_description
1 polymer ?
#
loop_
_entity_poly.entity_id
_entity_poly.type
_entity_poly.pdbx_seq_one_letter_code
_entity_poly.pdbx_strand_id
1 'polypeptide(L)'
;MDTPFTNRRVTLSERVEQYPKGTLFEDGKNVFCKTCNLTVDHTRKIAVDRHLLSQRHLKRKAENEGEVEATDSQRGSESAERRGSVVYDLTHAFVCANIPLEKVDNPALRAFLKKHVTNGGAIPTASQLRKEYLPKVVESHKNQLQAVIQSAVTDSNNHIVSQQNTPGPNSDCEEKEQ
;
A
#
# COMPACT_ATOMS: atom_id res chain seq x y z
N MET A 1 42.42 38.67 -5.53
CA MET A 1 41.34 39.08 -6.45
C MET A 1 40.07 38.41 -5.96
N ASP A 2 39.49 38.97 -4.90
CA ASP A 2 38.27 38.47 -4.28
C ASP A 2 37.08 38.71 -5.21
N THR A 3 36.52 37.63 -5.75
CA THR A 3 35.31 37.72 -6.56
C THR A 3 34.14 38.09 -5.66
N PRO A 4 33.33 39.11 -6.02
CA PRO A 4 32.23 39.54 -5.17
C PRO A 4 31.17 38.43 -5.15
N PHE A 5 30.84 37.95 -3.95
CA PHE A 5 29.68 37.08 -3.72
C PHE A 5 28.41 37.86 -4.07
N THR A 6 28.04 37.85 -5.33
CA THR A 6 26.71 38.28 -5.76
C THR A 6 25.75 37.20 -5.30
N ASN A 7 24.92 37.53 -4.31
CA ASN A 7 23.84 36.66 -3.84
C ASN A 7 22.75 36.61 -4.94
N ARG A 8 23.03 35.85 -6.00
CA ARG A 8 22.09 35.56 -7.07
C ARG A 8 20.94 34.76 -6.45
N ARG A 9 19.75 35.34 -6.46
CA ARG A 9 18.53 34.60 -6.09
C ARG A 9 18.30 33.52 -7.15
N VAL A 10 18.53 32.27 -6.75
CA VAL A 10 18.30 31.11 -7.60
C VAL A 10 16.79 30.94 -7.77
N THR A 11 16.32 30.85 -9.02
CA THR A 11 14.91 30.63 -9.30
C THR A 11 14.50 29.20 -8.96
N LEU A 12 13.19 28.93 -8.89
CA LEU A 12 12.68 27.58 -8.65
C LEU A 12 13.14 26.61 -9.73
N SER A 13 13.04 27.02 -10.99
CA SER A 13 13.46 26.24 -12.16
C SER A 13 14.95 25.92 -12.13
N GLU A 14 15.78 26.93 -11.87
CA GLU A 14 17.24 26.73 -11.72
C GLU A 14 17.58 25.78 -10.58
N ARG A 15 16.77 25.74 -9.52
CA ARG A 15 16.95 24.80 -8.41
C ARG A 15 16.56 23.38 -8.79
N VAL A 16 15.43 23.20 -9.46
CA VAL A 16 14.97 21.86 -9.90
C VAL A 16 15.97 21.25 -10.88
N GLU A 17 16.54 22.05 -11.77
CA GLU A 17 17.57 21.63 -12.73
C GLU A 17 18.89 21.18 -12.09
N GLN A 18 19.20 21.62 -10.86
CA GLN A 18 20.41 21.20 -10.13
C GLN A 18 20.35 19.76 -9.63
N TYR A 19 19.18 19.12 -9.64
CA TYR A 19 18.97 17.77 -9.11
C TYR A 19 18.46 16.82 -10.21
N PRO A 20 18.62 15.49 -10.03
CA PRO A 20 18.15 14.51 -11.01
C PRO A 20 16.67 14.69 -11.34
N LYS A 21 16.35 14.67 -12.64
CA LYS A 21 15.00 14.85 -13.16
C LYS A 21 14.03 13.87 -12.48
N GLY A 22 12.90 14.40 -11.99
CA GLY A 22 11.87 13.62 -11.29
C GLY A 22 12.02 13.52 -9.76
N THR A 23 13.09 14.08 -9.17
CA THR A 23 13.29 14.13 -7.71
C THR A 23 12.51 15.27 -7.06
N LEU A 24 12.53 16.44 -7.68
CA LEU A 24 11.91 17.68 -7.20
C LEU A 24 11.06 18.31 -8.32
N PHE A 25 9.97 18.96 -7.95
CA PHE A 25 9.07 19.68 -8.84
C PHE A 25 8.86 21.11 -8.36
N GLU A 26 8.44 22.00 -9.25
CA GLU A 26 8.05 23.35 -8.87
C GLU A 26 6.66 23.33 -8.23
N ASP A 27 6.53 23.88 -7.02
CA ASP A 27 5.28 23.98 -6.27
C ASP A 27 5.09 25.40 -5.74
N GLY A 28 4.60 26.27 -6.63
CA GLY A 28 4.31 27.66 -6.35
C GLY A 28 5.55 28.47 -5.94
N LYS A 29 5.79 28.59 -4.63
CA LYS A 29 6.90 29.36 -4.05
C LYS A 29 8.07 28.51 -3.57
N ASN A 30 7.96 27.18 -3.64
CA ASN A 30 8.92 26.24 -3.08
C ASN A 30 9.09 25.02 -4.01
N VAL A 31 10.02 24.12 -3.71
CA VAL A 31 10.19 22.87 -4.47
C VAL A 31 9.48 21.71 -3.76
N PHE A 32 8.76 20.88 -4.50
CA PHE A 32 8.06 19.72 -3.97
C PHE A 32 8.86 18.45 -4.21
N CYS A 33 9.10 17.67 -3.16
CA CYS A 33 9.77 16.38 -3.27
C CYS A 33 8.76 15.26 -3.52
N LYS A 34 8.91 14.54 -4.65
CA LYS A 34 8.07 13.39 -5.03
C LYS A 34 8.09 12.28 -3.99
N THR A 35 9.28 11.87 -3.58
CA THR A 35 9.53 10.74 -2.66
C THR A 35 8.98 11.00 -1.25
N CYS A 36 9.00 12.27 -0.83
CA CYS A 36 8.56 12.65 0.52
C CYS A 36 7.15 13.22 0.57
N ASN A 37 6.55 13.55 -0.57
CA ASN A 37 5.28 14.28 -0.70
C ASN A 37 5.26 15.53 0.20
N LEU A 38 6.36 16.28 0.17
CA LEU A 38 6.62 17.41 1.07
C LEU A 38 7.24 18.58 0.28
N THR A 39 6.76 19.78 0.57
CA THR A 39 7.30 21.03 0.05
C THR A 39 8.53 21.47 0.86
N VAL A 40 9.62 21.81 0.16
CA VAL A 40 10.94 22.17 0.69
C VAL A 40 11.32 23.55 0.17
N ASP A 41 11.90 24.37 1.05
CA ASP A 41 12.36 25.71 0.70
C ASP A 41 13.49 25.65 -0.33
N HIS A 42 13.27 26.29 -1.48
CA HIS A 42 14.22 26.32 -2.59
C HIS A 42 15.34 27.35 -2.38
N THR A 43 15.14 28.37 -1.55
CA THR A 43 16.08 29.51 -1.44
C THR A 43 17.48 29.05 -1.03
N ARG A 44 17.57 28.04 -0.16
CA ARG A 44 18.83 27.50 0.35
C ARG A 44 19.08 26.09 -0.16
N LYS A 45 20.15 25.92 -0.93
CA LYS A 45 20.62 24.60 -1.41
C LYS A 45 20.77 23.60 -0.25
N ILE A 46 21.30 24.06 0.90
CA ILE A 46 21.47 23.24 2.11
C ILE A 46 20.13 22.70 2.64
N ALA A 47 19.03 23.44 2.50
CA ALA A 47 17.71 22.97 2.96
C ALA A 47 17.23 21.80 2.10
N VAL A 48 17.46 21.88 0.78
CA VAL A 48 17.15 20.82 -0.19
C VAL A 48 18.08 19.62 0.01
N ASP A 49 19.39 19.84 0.13
CA ASP A 49 20.38 18.78 0.34
C ASP A 49 20.10 18.01 1.65
N ARG A 50 19.88 18.73 2.75
CA ARG A 50 19.53 18.12 4.04
C ARG A 50 18.23 17.30 3.97
N HIS A 51 17.27 17.76 3.17
CA HIS A 51 16.04 17.01 2.94
C HIS A 51 16.33 15.70 2.20
N LEU A 52 17.06 15.75 1.09
CA LEU A 52 17.40 14.58 0.27
C LEU A 52 18.27 13.56 1.00
N LEU A 53 19.15 14.03 1.89
CA LEU A 53 20.01 13.19 2.74
C LEU A 53 19.32 12.70 4.01
N SER A 54 18.08 13.12 4.28
CA SER A 54 17.38 12.67 5.48
C SER A 54 17.10 11.16 5.44
N GLN A 55 17.23 10.48 6.58
CA GLN A 55 16.93 9.04 6.70
C GLN A 55 15.52 8.71 6.19
N ARG A 56 14.56 9.62 6.40
CA ARG A 56 13.19 9.48 5.91
C ARG A 56 13.10 9.49 4.39
N HIS A 57 13.87 10.37 3.73
CA HIS A 57 13.93 10.41 2.27
C HIS A 57 14.61 9.16 1.71
N LEU A 58 15.77 8.78 2.27
CA LEU A 58 16.53 7.61 1.82
C LEU A 58 15.75 6.30 1.95
N LYS A 59 15.04 6.11 3.07
CA LYS A 59 14.17 4.93 3.26
C LYS A 59 13.09 4.83 2.18
N ARG A 60 12.33 5.91 1.95
CA ARG A 60 11.27 5.94 0.95
C ARG A 60 11.80 5.85 -0.48
N LYS A 61 12.99 6.39 -0.73
CA LYS A 61 13.66 6.29 -2.03
C LYS A 61 13.98 4.83 -2.35
N ALA A 62 14.57 4.10 -1.41
CA ALA A 62 14.87 2.68 -1.56
C ALA A 62 13.60 1.82 -1.77
N GLU A 63 12.50 2.16 -1.09
CA GLU A 63 11.20 1.49 -1.27
C GLU A 63 10.58 1.75 -2.66
N ASN A 64 10.90 2.88 -3.30
CA ASN A 64 10.28 3.33 -4.55
C ASN A 64 11.17 3.12 -5.80
N GLU A 65 12.45 2.76 -5.63
CA GLU A 65 13.37 2.42 -6.73
C GLU A 65 13.27 0.95 -7.18
N GLY A 66 12.49 0.11 -6.48
CA GLY A 66 12.16 -1.26 -6.90
C GLY A 66 11.06 -1.36 -7.96
N GLU A 67 10.50 -0.23 -8.41
CA GLU A 67 9.33 -0.18 -9.30
C GLU A 67 9.49 0.96 -10.31
N VAL A 68 10.44 0.85 -11.26
CA VAL A 68 10.57 1.82 -12.36
C VAL A 68 11.07 1.15 -13.63
N GLU A 69 10.15 0.64 -14.44
CA GLU A 69 10.13 0.84 -15.91
C GLU A 69 8.71 0.56 -16.42
N ALA A 70 7.84 1.57 -16.41
CA ALA A 70 6.70 1.65 -17.33
C ALA A 70 6.15 3.09 -17.40
N THR A 71 6.40 3.68 -18.56
CA THR A 71 5.62 4.67 -19.32
C THR A 71 4.48 5.48 -18.68
N ASP A 72 4.46 6.75 -19.08
CA ASP A 72 3.55 7.86 -18.79
C ASP A 72 2.04 7.65 -19.12
N SER A 73 1.55 6.41 -19.22
CA SER A 73 0.14 6.07 -19.41
C SER A 73 -0.56 5.49 -18.16
N GLN A 74 0.18 5.23 -17.07
CA GLN A 74 -0.35 4.63 -15.82
C GLN A 74 -0.83 5.62 -14.75
N ARG A 75 -0.69 6.94 -14.97
CA ARG A 75 -1.01 7.93 -13.92
C ARG A 75 -2.50 7.97 -13.55
N GLY A 76 -3.39 7.47 -14.42
CA GLY A 76 -4.80 7.27 -14.12
C GLY A 76 -5.09 6.01 -13.29
N SER A 77 -4.34 4.93 -13.50
CA SER A 77 -4.61 3.63 -12.86
C SER A 77 -3.99 3.52 -11.47
N GLU A 78 -2.76 3.97 -11.25
CA GLU A 78 -2.10 3.84 -9.94
C GLU A 78 -2.76 4.69 -8.84
N SER A 79 -3.23 5.89 -9.19
CA SER A 79 -3.99 6.74 -8.25
C SER A 79 -5.39 6.18 -8.01
N ALA A 80 -6.02 5.54 -9.01
CA ALA A 80 -7.31 4.88 -8.85
C ALA A 80 -7.21 3.60 -8.02
N GLU A 81 -6.11 2.85 -8.16
CA GLU A 81 -5.84 1.62 -7.43
C GLU A 81 -5.45 1.91 -5.97
N ARG A 82 -4.56 2.88 -5.74
CA ARG A 82 -4.29 3.41 -4.39
C ARG A 82 -5.56 3.96 -3.73
N ARG A 83 -6.41 4.67 -4.47
CA ARG A 83 -7.72 5.14 -3.96
C ARG A 83 -8.65 3.96 -3.66
N GLY A 84 -8.67 2.94 -4.52
CA GLY A 84 -9.46 1.72 -4.34
C GLY A 84 -9.06 0.98 -3.07
N SER A 85 -7.75 0.88 -2.79
CA SER A 85 -7.21 0.28 -1.56
C SER A 85 -7.65 1.05 -0.31
N VAL A 86 -7.49 2.37 -0.27
CA VAL A 86 -7.90 3.17 0.92
C VAL A 86 -9.39 3.05 1.22
N VAL A 87 -10.24 3.05 0.19
CA VAL A 87 -11.70 2.94 0.35
C VAL A 87 -12.09 1.53 0.77
N TYR A 88 -11.43 0.50 0.24
CA TYR A 88 -11.62 -0.88 0.66
C TYR A 88 -11.23 -1.06 2.14
N ASP A 89 -10.05 -0.60 2.54
CA ASP A 89 -9.54 -0.74 3.91
C ASP A 89 -10.44 -0.02 4.92
N LEU A 90 -10.93 1.16 4.57
CA LEU A 90 -11.91 1.89 5.39
C LEU A 90 -13.21 1.09 5.54
N THR A 91 -13.74 0.54 4.44
CA THR A 91 -14.97 -0.26 4.46
C THR A 91 -14.79 -1.51 5.31
N HIS A 92 -13.67 -2.20 5.13
CA HIS A 92 -13.30 -3.39 5.90
C HIS A 92 -13.20 -3.08 7.40
N ALA A 93 -12.50 -2.01 7.78
CA ALA A 93 -12.36 -1.58 9.16
C ALA A 93 -13.73 -1.28 9.81
N PHE A 94 -14.63 -0.61 9.10
CA PHE A 94 -15.98 -0.33 9.60
C PHE A 94 -16.78 -1.61 9.83
N VAL A 95 -16.74 -2.55 8.89
CA VAL A 95 -17.43 -3.84 9.01
C VAL A 95 -16.86 -4.64 10.19
N CYS A 96 -15.55 -4.78 10.30
CA CYS A 96 -14.91 -5.51 11.40
C CYS A 96 -15.16 -4.87 12.77
N ALA A 97 -15.23 -3.54 12.84
CA ALA A 97 -15.54 -2.81 14.07
C ALA A 97 -17.05 -2.72 14.36
N ASN A 98 -17.90 -3.33 13.52
CA ASN A 98 -19.36 -3.22 13.60
C ASN A 98 -19.85 -1.75 13.63
N ILE A 99 -19.21 -0.88 12.86
CA ILE A 99 -19.55 0.53 12.72
C ILE A 99 -20.45 0.70 11.48
N PRO A 100 -21.67 1.25 11.64
CA PRO A 100 -22.55 1.50 10.51
C PRO A 100 -21.91 2.41 9.45
N LEU A 101 -21.96 2.02 8.17
CA LEU A 101 -21.33 2.76 7.07
C LEU A 101 -21.92 4.16 6.89
N GLU A 102 -23.16 4.40 7.33
CA GLU A 102 -23.81 5.73 7.36
C GLU A 102 -22.96 6.76 8.12
N LYS A 103 -22.14 6.32 9.07
CA LYS A 103 -21.28 7.22 9.84
C LYS A 103 -20.21 7.88 8.99
N VAL A 104 -19.81 7.30 7.87
CA VAL A 104 -18.85 7.93 6.94
C VAL A 104 -19.37 9.27 6.38
N ASP A 105 -20.69 9.43 6.29
CA ASP A 105 -21.33 10.64 5.79
C ASP A 105 -21.54 11.70 6.87
N ASN A 106 -21.16 11.43 8.12
CA ASN A 106 -21.20 12.42 9.19
C ASN A 106 -20.29 13.62 8.85
N PRO A 107 -20.78 14.87 8.92
CA PRO A 107 -20.00 16.05 8.54
C PRO A 107 -18.67 16.21 9.28
N ALA A 108 -18.63 15.89 10.58
CA ALA A 108 -17.41 15.99 11.37
C ALA A 108 -16.37 14.94 10.92
N LEU A 109 -16.83 13.72 10.64
CA LEU A 109 -15.95 12.67 10.12
C LEU A 109 -15.47 12.99 8.70
N ARG A 110 -16.34 13.49 7.82
CA ARG A 110 -15.94 13.93 6.47
C ARG A 110 -14.92 15.05 6.51
N ALA A 111 -15.09 16.03 7.41
CA ALA A 111 -14.13 17.11 7.61
C ALA A 111 -12.78 16.58 8.10
N PHE A 112 -12.80 15.65 9.07
CA PHE A 112 -11.60 14.99 9.56
C PHE A 112 -10.85 14.24 8.44
N LEU A 113 -11.55 13.39 7.70
CA LEU A 113 -10.97 12.61 6.60
C LEU A 113 -10.38 13.51 5.52
N LYS A 114 -11.10 14.56 5.11
CA LYS A 114 -10.61 15.54 4.13
C LYS A 114 -9.35 16.26 4.59
N LYS A 115 -9.23 16.55 5.89
CA LYS A 115 -8.11 17.31 6.46
C LYS A 115 -6.87 16.45 6.71
N HIS A 116 -7.07 15.19 7.13
CA HIS A 116 -5.99 14.36 7.68
C HIS A 116 -5.63 13.14 6.83
N VAL A 117 -6.50 12.71 5.90
CA VAL A 117 -6.25 11.55 5.04
C VAL A 117 -5.93 12.01 3.62
N THR A 118 -4.82 11.52 3.06
CA THR A 118 -4.46 11.77 1.66
C THR A 118 -5.58 11.28 0.75
N ASN A 119 -6.10 12.15 -0.11
CA ASN A 119 -7.30 11.89 -0.94
C ASN A 119 -8.57 11.57 -0.14
N GLY A 120 -8.63 11.88 1.16
CA GLY A 120 -9.80 11.61 2.01
C GLY A 120 -11.08 12.35 1.56
N GLY A 121 -10.94 13.46 0.83
CA GLY A 121 -12.06 14.14 0.19
C GLY A 121 -12.72 13.36 -0.94
N ALA A 122 -12.03 12.37 -1.52
CA ALA A 122 -12.53 11.50 -2.57
C ALA A 122 -13.14 10.19 -2.05
N ILE A 123 -13.28 10.04 -0.71
CA ILE A 123 -13.96 8.89 -0.11
C ILE A 123 -15.45 8.90 -0.52
N PRO A 124 -15.96 7.82 -1.13
CA PRO A 124 -17.35 7.71 -1.56
C PRO A 124 -18.35 7.85 -0.42
N THR A 125 -19.60 8.09 -0.77
CA THR A 125 -20.71 8.12 0.18
C THR A 125 -21.02 6.71 0.71
N ALA A 126 -21.73 6.62 1.85
CA ALA A 126 -22.12 5.33 2.42
C ALA A 126 -22.91 4.46 1.41
N SER A 127 -23.74 5.09 0.57
CA SER A 127 -24.50 4.41 -0.49
C SER A 127 -23.57 3.72 -1.50
N GLN A 128 -22.50 4.39 -1.91
CA GLN A 128 -21.51 3.84 -2.83
C GLN A 128 -20.67 2.75 -2.17
N LEU A 129 -20.29 2.93 -0.89
CA LEU A 129 -19.58 1.90 -0.13
C LEU A 129 -20.39 0.59 -0.08
N ARG A 130 -21.70 0.67 0.22
CA ARG A 130 -22.59 -0.50 0.24
C ARG A 130 -22.71 -1.19 -1.11
N LYS A 131 -22.72 -0.43 -2.22
CA LYS A 131 -22.93 -0.99 -3.56
C LYS A 131 -21.65 -1.58 -4.16
N GLU A 132 -20.52 -0.89 -4.02
CA GLU A 132 -19.30 -1.21 -4.77
C GLU A 132 -18.23 -1.91 -3.93
N TYR A 133 -18.18 -1.68 -2.62
CA TYR A 133 -17.06 -2.13 -1.77
C TYR A 133 -17.49 -3.19 -0.75
N LEU A 134 -18.67 -3.06 -0.15
CA LEU A 134 -19.19 -4.03 0.80
C LEU A 134 -19.27 -5.46 0.23
N PRO A 135 -19.74 -5.70 -1.01
CA PRO A 135 -19.73 -7.05 -1.58
C PRO A 135 -18.31 -7.64 -1.69
N LYS A 136 -17.31 -6.81 -1.99
CA LYS A 136 -15.91 -7.24 -2.08
C LYS A 136 -15.34 -7.64 -0.71
N VAL A 137 -15.71 -6.92 0.35
CA VAL A 137 -15.33 -7.27 1.73
C VAL A 137 -15.95 -8.60 2.14
N VAL A 138 -17.26 -8.77 1.89
CA VAL A 138 -17.97 -10.02 2.19
C VAL A 138 -17.37 -11.20 1.43
N GLU A 139 -17.10 -11.05 0.15
CA GLU A 139 -16.49 -12.10 -0.66
C GLU A 139 -15.08 -12.47 -0.17
N SER A 140 -14.29 -11.47 0.24
CA SER A 140 -12.98 -11.72 0.87
C SER A 140 -13.09 -12.53 2.15
N HIS A 141 -14.01 -12.17 3.06
CA HIS A 141 -14.24 -12.92 4.31
C HIS A 141 -14.71 -14.35 4.03
N LYS A 142 -15.61 -14.54 3.07
CA LYS A 142 -16.07 -15.87 2.64
C LYS A 142 -14.90 -16.73 2.16
N ASN A 143 -14.04 -16.18 1.29
CA ASN A 143 -12.88 -16.90 0.76
C ASN A 143 -11.88 -17.26 1.85
N GLN A 144 -11.64 -16.36 2.82
CA GLN A 144 -10.81 -16.66 3.98
C GLN A 144 -11.38 -17.81 4.82
N LEU A 145 -12.69 -17.79 5.11
CA LEU A 145 -13.34 -18.86 5.85
C LEU A 145 -13.28 -20.21 5.10
N GLN A 146 -13.53 -20.20 3.78
CA GLN A 146 -13.42 -21.39 2.95
C GLN A 146 -12.00 -21.97 2.96
N ALA A 147 -10.97 -21.12 2.90
CA ALA A 147 -9.58 -21.55 2.98
C ALA A 147 -9.27 -22.21 4.34
N VAL A 148 -9.74 -21.61 5.44
CA VAL A 148 -9.58 -22.19 6.79
C VAL A 148 -10.27 -23.55 6.88
N ILE A 149 -11.51 -23.66 6.41
CA ILE A 149 -12.26 -24.92 6.40
C ILE A 149 -11.52 -25.97 5.56
N GLN A 150 -11.07 -25.61 4.36
CA GLN A 150 -10.38 -26.55 3.47
C GLN A 150 -9.07 -27.06 4.09
N SER A 151 -8.30 -26.18 4.73
CA SER A 151 -7.06 -26.58 5.43
C SER A 151 -7.33 -27.55 6.58
N ALA A 152 -8.38 -27.33 7.37
CA ALA A 152 -8.77 -28.24 8.45
C ALA A 152 -9.22 -29.61 7.93
N VAL A 153 -9.89 -29.66 6.77
CA VAL A 153 -10.28 -30.92 6.11
C VAL A 153 -9.06 -31.67 5.59
N THR A 154 -8.08 -30.98 5.00
CA THR A 154 -6.85 -31.63 4.50
C THR A 154 -5.98 -32.17 5.62
N ASP A 155 -5.88 -31.46 6.75
CA ASP A 155 -5.12 -31.92 7.92
C ASP A 155 -5.76 -33.18 8.53
N SER A 156 -7.09 -33.23 8.54
CA SER A 156 -7.85 -34.41 9.00
C SER A 156 -7.66 -35.62 8.08
N ASN A 157 -7.65 -35.42 6.76
CA ASN A 157 -7.44 -36.50 5.79
C ASN A 157 -6.00 -37.05 5.83
N ASN A 158 -5.01 -36.20 6.09
CA ASN A 158 -3.61 -36.64 6.21
C ASN A 158 -3.36 -37.47 7.49
N HIS A 159 -4.09 -37.19 8.58
CA HIS A 159 -4.05 -37.99 9.80
C HIS A 159 -4.67 -39.40 9.63
N ILE A 160 -5.68 -39.55 8.76
CA ILE A 160 -6.33 -40.85 8.49
C ILE A 160 -5.45 -41.74 7.60
N VAL A 161 -4.83 -41.18 6.55
CA VAL A 161 -3.96 -41.95 5.63
C VAL A 161 -2.72 -42.52 6.34
N SER A 162 -2.22 -41.82 7.35
CA SER A 162 -1.04 -42.26 8.13
C SER A 162 -1.30 -43.49 9.01
N GLN A 163 -2.56 -43.87 9.26
CA GLN A 163 -2.93 -45.03 10.08
C GLN A 163 -3.21 -46.31 9.25
N GLN A 164 -3.19 -46.24 7.92
CA GLN A 164 -3.48 -47.39 7.03
C GLN A 164 -2.23 -48.06 6.43
N ASN A 165 -1.03 -47.52 6.67
CA ASN A 165 0.24 -48.15 6.29
C ASN A 165 0.91 -48.81 7.51
N THR A 166 0.30 -49.87 8.04
CA THR A 166 1.04 -50.86 8.84
C THR A 166 1.25 -52.10 7.97
N PRO A 167 2.49 -52.60 7.79
CA PRO A 167 2.72 -53.85 7.09
C PRO A 167 1.99 -54.97 7.82
N GLY A 168 1.03 -55.62 7.17
CA GLY A 168 0.38 -56.81 7.71
C GLY A 168 1.42 -57.91 7.95
N PRO A 169 1.28 -58.73 9.01
CA PRO A 169 2.21 -59.82 9.26
C PRO A 169 2.06 -60.87 8.16
N ASN A 170 3.08 -61.00 7.32
CA ASN A 170 3.27 -62.19 6.49
C ASN A 170 3.56 -63.37 7.42
N SER A 171 2.63 -64.32 7.50
CA SER A 171 2.95 -65.67 7.96
C SER A 171 2.60 -66.65 6.86
N ASP A 172 3.59 -66.93 6.01
CA ASP A 172 3.64 -68.10 5.17
C ASP A 172 3.65 -69.35 6.08
N CYS A 173 2.52 -70.07 6.13
CA CYS A 173 2.53 -71.45 6.58
C CYS A 173 2.86 -72.31 5.36
N GLU A 174 4.16 -72.60 5.17
CA GLU A 174 4.62 -73.62 4.23
C GLU A 174 4.05 -74.98 4.64
N GLU A 175 3.12 -75.46 3.82
CA GLU A 175 2.75 -76.86 3.68
C GLU A 175 3.99 -77.64 3.22
N LYS A 176 4.50 -78.55 4.05
CA LYS A 176 5.42 -79.60 3.61
C LYS A 176 4.91 -80.96 4.05
N GLU A 177 4.57 -81.75 3.03
CA GLU A 177 4.33 -83.18 3.02
C GLU A 177 5.42 -83.97 3.78
N GLN A 178 5.00 -84.90 4.64
CA GLN A 178 5.38 -86.33 4.63
C GLN A 178 4.61 -87.11 5.71
#